data_AF-A0A7C1E867-F1
#
_entry.id   AF-A0A7C1E867-F1
#
_cell.length_a   1.000
_cell.length_b   1.000
_cell.length_c   1.000
_cell.angle_alpha   90.00
_cell.angle_beta   90.00
_cell.angle_gamma   90.00
#
_symmetry.space_group_name_H-M   'P 1'
#
loop_
_entity.id
_entity.type
_entity.pdbx_description
1 polymer ?
#
loop_
_entity_poly.entity_id
_entity_poly.type
_entity_poly.pdbx_seq_one_letter_code
_entity_poly.pdbx_strand_id
1 'polypeptide(L)' 'MFSTVYQSWKTGAEVGEEKPAVRGGGVIMIGPIPLIFGSDAGAVKVAVILAIVVMLLAFALFYLPRWLV' A
#
# COMPACT_ATOMS: atom_id res chain seq x y z
N MET A 1 25.56 20.95 -38.69
CA MET A 1 24.39 20.12 -39.06
C MET A 1 24.48 18.69 -38.50
N PHE A 2 25.62 18.00 -38.54
CA PHE A 2 25.75 16.63 -37.99
C PHE A 2 25.63 16.51 -36.45
N SER A 3 25.96 17.54 -35.68
CA SER A 3 25.90 17.50 -34.20
C SER A 3 24.49 17.48 -33.63
N THR A 4 23.52 18.11 -34.30
CA THR A 4 22.10 18.15 -33.89
C THR A 4 21.46 16.76 -33.96
N VAL A 5 21.84 15.96 -34.96
CA VAL A 5 21.37 14.57 -35.11
C VAL A 5 21.96 13.69 -33.99
N TYR A 6 23.22 13.90 -33.62
CA TYR A 6 23.91 13.15 -32.57
C TYR A 6 23.36 13.47 -31.16
N GLN A 7 23.06 14.74 -30.89
CA GLN A 7 22.44 15.14 -29.63
C GLN A 7 21.03 14.56 -29.49
N SER A 8 20.26 14.45 -30.57
CA SER A 8 18.91 13.86 -30.54
C SER A 8 18.92 12.37 -30.14
N TRP A 9 19.90 11.60 -30.64
CA TRP A 9 20.05 10.18 -30.26
C TRP A 9 20.52 9.98 -28.82
N LYS A 10 21.41 10.85 -28.32
CA LYS A 10 21.87 10.78 -26.93
C LYS A 10 20.82 11.31 -25.94
N THR A 11 20.07 12.35 -26.30
CA THR A 11 18.94 12.83 -25.51
C THR A 11 17.77 11.84 -25.50
N GLY A 12 17.52 11.11 -26.59
CA GLY A 12 16.52 10.04 -26.65
C GLY A 12 16.90 8.79 -25.82
N ALA A 13 18.19 8.54 -25.58
CA ALA A 13 18.66 7.45 -24.75
C ALA A 13 18.76 7.79 -23.24
N GLU A 14 18.75 9.08 -22.88
CA GLU A 14 18.90 9.57 -21.50
C GLU A 14 17.60 10.05 -20.85
N VAL A 15 16.47 9.99 -21.57
CA VAL A 15 15.15 10.00 -20.93
C VAL A 15 14.91 8.61 -20.34
N GLY A 16 15.60 8.32 -19.24
CA GLY A 16 15.25 7.22 -18.37
C GLY A 16 13.82 7.46 -17.90
N GLU A 17 12.86 6.74 -18.46
CA GLU A 17 11.52 6.70 -17.93
C GLU A 17 11.60 6.21 -16.49
N GLU A 18 11.54 7.14 -15.53
CA GLU A 18 11.10 6.83 -14.19
C GLU A 18 9.66 6.34 -14.30
N LYS A 19 9.51 5.01 -14.48
CA LYS A 19 8.21 4.36 -14.39
C LYS A 19 7.62 4.74 -13.05
N PRO A 20 6.43 5.35 -12.99
CA PRO A 20 5.84 5.77 -11.73
C PRO A 20 5.76 4.55 -10.81
N ALA A 21 6.48 4.60 -9.69
CA ALA A 21 6.50 3.52 -8.73
C ALA A 21 5.07 3.32 -8.22
N VAL A 22 4.44 2.22 -8.61
CA VAL A 22 3.06 1.92 -8.22
C VAL A 22 3.04 1.72 -6.71
N ARG A 23 2.42 2.67 -6.02
CA ARG A 23 2.21 2.64 -4.58
C ARG A 23 0.88 1.93 -4.30
N GLY A 24 0.97 0.68 -3.88
CA GLY A 24 -0.17 -0.18 -3.60
C GLY A 24 -0.03 -0.83 -2.22
N GLY A 25 -1.15 -1.24 -1.66
CA GLY A 25 -1.21 -1.96 -0.39
C GLY A 25 -2.56 -2.64 -0.21
N GLY A 26 -2.63 -3.59 0.71
CA GLY A 26 -3.81 -4.39 0.99
C GLY A 26 -3.77 -4.98 2.40
N VAL A 27 -4.93 -5.40 2.88
CA VAL A 27 -5.08 -6.07 4.18
C VAL A 27 -5.68 -7.44 3.95
N ILE A 28 -5.02 -8.48 4.47
CA ILE A 28 -5.51 -9.86 4.47
C ILE A 28 -5.90 -10.21 5.89
N MET A 29 -7.16 -10.60 6.11
CA MET A 29 -7.65 -11.06 7.42
C MET A 29 -7.57 -12.59 7.49
N ILE A 30 -6.60 -13.14 8.23
CA ILE A 30 -6.54 -14.58 8.54
C ILE A 30 -7.19 -14.78 9.91
N GLY A 31 -8.51 -15.03 9.91
CA GLY A 31 -9.29 -14.98 11.14
C GLY A 31 -9.23 -13.59 11.80
N PRO A 32 -9.21 -13.47 13.13
CA PRO A 32 -9.11 -12.19 13.83
C PRO A 32 -7.68 -11.60 13.81
N ILE A 33 -6.79 -12.09 12.95
CA ILE A 33 -5.42 -11.57 12.83
C ILE A 33 -5.31 -10.83 11.49
N PRO A 34 -5.21 -9.49 11.48
CA PRO A 34 -5.00 -8.71 10.27
C PRO A 34 -3.53 -8.73 9.84
N LEU A 35 -3.25 -9.09 8.59
CA LEU A 35 -1.95 -8.88 7.92
C LEU A 35 -2.05 -7.70 6.95
N ILE A 36 -1.26 -6.65 7.18
CA ILE A 36 -1.21 -5.46 6.34
C ILE A 36 0.05 -5.52 5.46
N PHE A 37 -0.11 -5.28 4.17
CA PHE A 37 0.98 -5.18 3.21
C PHE A 37 0.86 -3.87 2.42
N GLY A 38 1.98 -3.26 2.07
CA GLY A 38 1.99 -2.10 1.18
C GLY A 38 3.36 -1.49 1.02
N SER A 39 3.58 -0.85 -0.12
CA SER A 39 4.83 -0.18 -0.46
C SER A 39 4.90 1.27 0.05
N ASP A 40 3.77 1.84 0.44
CA ASP A 40 3.68 3.19 1.02
C ASP A 40 3.41 3.13 2.53
N ALA A 41 4.38 3.54 3.32
CA ALA A 41 4.30 3.54 4.79
C ALA A 41 3.16 4.41 5.34
N GLY A 42 2.77 5.48 4.62
CA GLY A 42 1.64 6.33 4.99
C GLY A 42 0.31 5.60 4.82
N ALA A 43 0.09 5.00 3.64
CA ALA A 43 -1.09 4.20 3.35
C ALA A 43 -1.19 2.98 4.29
N VAL A 44 -0.07 2.30 4.54
CA VAL A 44 0.01 1.17 5.48
C VAL A 44 -0.37 1.61 6.90
N LYS A 45 0.14 2.75 7.37
CA LYS A 45 -0.17 3.24 8.73
C LYS A 45 -1.67 3.50 8.91
N VAL A 46 -2.33 4.10 7.92
CA VAL A 46 -3.79 4.33 7.97
C VAL A 46 -4.56 3.00 7.95
N ALA A 47 -4.17 2.07 7.08
CA ALA A 47 -4.80 0.75 6.99
C ALA A 47 -4.67 -0.05 8.29
N VAL A 48 -3.52 0.02 8.97
CA VAL A 48 -3.29 -0.63 10.28
C VAL A 48 -4.24 -0.08 11.34
N ILE A 49 -4.36 1.25 11.44
CA ILE A 49 -5.24 1.89 12.44
C ILE A 49 -6.70 1.45 12.21
N LEU A 50 -7.17 1.50 10.96
CA LEU A 50 -8.52 1.05 10.61
C LEU A 50 -8.74 -0.43 10.91
N ALA A 51 -7.78 -1.30 10.58
CA ALA A 51 -7.87 -2.73 10.86
C ALA A 51 -7.96 -3.03 12.36
N ILE A 52 -7.19 -2.32 13.20
CA ILE A 52 -7.25 -2.48 14.67
C ILE A 52 -8.59 -2.02 15.21
N VAL A 53 -9.11 -0.88 14.76
CA VAL A 53 -10.42 -0.36 15.20
C VAL A 53 -11.54 -1.35 14.86
N VAL A 54 -11.56 -1.84 13.63
CA VAL A 54 -12.54 -2.85 13.19
C VAL A 54 -12.36 -4.16 13.98
N MET A 55 -11.13 -4.56 14.27
CA MET A 55 -10.84 -5.76 15.06
C MET A 55 -11.41 -5.66 16.48
N LEU A 56 -11.21 -4.52 17.15
CA LEU A 56 -11.75 -4.30 18.49
C LEU A 56 -13.28 -4.26 18.49
N LEU A 57 -13.89 -3.62 17.49
CA LEU A 57 -15.35 -3.59 17.32
C LEU A 57 -15.92 -4.99 17.10
N ALA A 58 -15.31 -5.77 16.19
CA ALA A 58 -15.71 -7.15 15.94
C ALA A 58 -15.52 -8.01 17.19
N PHE A 59 -14.38 -7.87 17.89
CA PHE A 59 -14.11 -8.61 19.12
C PHE A 59 -15.15 -8.28 20.20
N ALA A 60 -15.49 -7.01 20.40
CA ALA A 60 -16.54 -6.60 21.32
C ALA A 60 -17.90 -7.17 20.89
N LEU A 61 -18.30 -7.07 19.63
CA LEU A 61 -19.59 -7.59 19.15
C LEU A 61 -19.72 -9.11 19.30
N PHE A 62 -18.67 -9.87 19.02
CA PHE A 62 -18.73 -11.34 19.01
C PHE A 62 -18.43 -11.98 20.37
N TYR A 63 -17.54 -11.40 21.17
CA TYR A 63 -17.13 -11.99 22.45
C TYR A 63 -17.86 -11.40 23.67
N LEU A 64 -18.29 -10.13 23.63
CA LEU A 64 -18.96 -9.48 24.77
C LEU A 64 -20.33 -10.10 25.12
N PRO A 65 -21.21 -10.44 24.15
CA PRO A 65 -22.50 -11.07 24.47
C PRO A 65 -22.32 -12.47 25.05
N ARG A 66 -21.28 -13.18 24.63
CA ARG A 66 -20.98 -14.56 25.04
C ARG A 66 -20.32 -14.63 26.43
N TRP A 67 -19.89 -13.50 27.00
CA TRP A 67 -19.35 -13.41 28.35
C TRP A 67 -20.41 -12.96 29.37
N LEU A 68 -21.51 -12.36 28.91
CA LEU A 68 -22.62 -11.84 29.73
C LEU A 68 -23.82 -12.81 29.83
N VAL A 69 -23.84 -13.88 29.04
CA VAL A 69 -24.89 -14.91 28.99
C VAL A 69 -24.29 -16.26 29.39
#